data_AF-A0A812WJG6-F1
#
_entry.id   AF-A0A812WJG6-F1
#
_cell.length_a   1.000
_cell.length_b   1.000
_cell.length_c   1.000
_cell.angle_alpha   90.00
_cell.angle_beta   90.00
_cell.angle_gamma   90.00
#
_symmetry.space_group_name_H-M   'P 1'
#
loop_
_entity.id
_entity.type
_entity.pdbx_description
1 polymer ?
#
loop_
_entity_poly.entity_id
_entity_poly.type
_entity_poly.pdbx_seq_one_letter_code
_entity_poly.pdbx_strand_id
1 'polypeptide(L)'
;MAVTSDPQAIGRGSSGEEVESQGSASSGEDIKHRWCSSCPWWCCKSATDESGAESASASLMPEFVIDGLSGVSQVCFVKNSASALLFLVAILLGTPRAALVLSIFGCLSSTGVAACLGLDRDARKEGMLGYNGVLVGCSFSVFIENFLLSLLLTIFCAGISAVVFVGISRILKAQLTLAFNLVSLVTLCCVHVWIEQHGGSHPEGHGKGVFTWRSDFSMLAGMNLPLATLNGVAQMFFVTSVYSGVLITLGIYLASPFSALASLLGSCVGALWGVGCGGRDSEIQDGFFGYNAALIALWISLRYRSQSYRLVILLVSCGASAATAVYVGLRVLAAMSGGYFPAALTVPLVSVALCFVAIEELSAMAKSLQSRECTDTNLEP
;
A
#
# COMPACT_ATOMS: atom_id res chain seq x y z
N MET A 1 -70.61 -23.78 21.58
CA MET A 1 -70.09 -25.16 21.75
C MET A 1 -68.60 -25.01 22.01
N ALA A 2 -67.99 -25.28 23.16
CA ALA A 2 -68.35 -25.93 24.42
C ALA A 2 -67.55 -25.22 25.56
N VAL A 3 -68.14 -24.89 26.73
CA VAL A 3 -68.10 -25.63 28.03
C VAL A 3 -66.68 -25.66 28.65
N THR A 4 -66.36 -24.79 29.63
CA THR A 4 -66.16 -25.03 31.11
C THR A 4 -65.22 -26.22 31.43
N SER A 5 -64.36 -26.31 32.46
CA SER A 5 -64.24 -25.76 33.83
C SER A 5 -63.00 -26.43 34.47
N ASP A 6 -62.31 -25.76 35.40
CA ASP A 6 -61.35 -26.33 36.39
C ASP A 6 -62.11 -27.11 37.51
N PRO A 7 -61.54 -27.70 38.59
CA PRO A 7 -60.19 -28.26 38.90
C PRO A 7 -60.25 -29.63 39.67
N GLN A 8 -59.13 -30.36 39.88
CA GLN A 8 -58.80 -31.06 41.16
C GLN A 8 -57.45 -31.83 41.19
N ALA A 9 -56.63 -31.42 42.15
CA ALA A 9 -55.65 -32.06 43.03
C ALA A 9 -55.24 -33.57 42.99
N ILE A 10 -54.01 -33.76 43.52
CA ILE A 10 -53.40 -34.89 44.27
C ILE A 10 -52.49 -35.88 43.48
N GLY A 11 -51.19 -35.83 43.78
CA GLY A 11 -50.48 -37.02 44.26
C GLY A 11 -49.18 -37.46 43.58
N ARG A 12 -48.09 -37.38 44.38
CA ARG A 12 -46.93 -38.29 44.45
C ARG A 12 -45.82 -38.20 43.39
N GLY A 13 -44.59 -38.30 43.89
CA GLY A 13 -43.59 -39.17 43.28
C GLY A 13 -42.25 -38.52 42.98
N SER A 14 -41.43 -38.37 44.02
CA SER A 14 -39.98 -38.25 43.94
C SER A 14 -39.36 -39.40 43.12
N SER A 15 -38.51 -39.07 42.15
CA SER A 15 -37.24 -39.74 41.81
C SER A 15 -36.91 -39.48 40.32
N GLY A 16 -35.99 -38.58 40.06
CA GLY A 16 -35.42 -38.35 38.73
C GLY A 16 -33.97 -37.96 38.92
N GLU A 17 -33.09 -38.90 38.60
CA GLU A 17 -31.64 -38.93 38.76
C GLU A 17 -30.92 -37.60 38.48
N GLU A 18 -30.18 -37.12 39.48
CA GLU A 18 -29.02 -36.25 39.28
C GLU A 18 -27.90 -37.10 38.65
N VAL A 19 -27.62 -36.86 37.38
CA VAL A 19 -26.35 -37.28 36.77
C VAL A 19 -25.44 -36.05 36.78
N GLU A 20 -24.54 -36.02 37.75
CA GLU A 20 -23.36 -35.16 37.78
C GLU A 20 -22.54 -35.39 36.50
N SER A 21 -22.47 -34.40 35.62
CA SER A 21 -21.40 -34.34 34.63
C SER A 21 -20.22 -33.58 35.23
N GLN A 22 -19.20 -34.36 35.57
CA GLN A 22 -17.91 -33.90 36.07
C GLN A 22 -17.28 -32.93 35.06
N GLY A 23 -17.14 -31.67 35.45
CA GLY A 23 -16.27 -30.70 34.79
C GLY A 23 -14.81 -31.09 35.03
N SER A 24 -14.25 -31.86 34.09
CA SER A 24 -12.80 -32.11 34.06
C SER A 24 -12.08 -30.84 33.63
N ALA A 25 -11.28 -30.30 34.55
CA ALA A 25 -10.28 -29.29 34.27
C ALA A 25 -9.16 -29.94 33.44
N SER A 26 -9.13 -29.70 32.13
CA SER A 26 -7.98 -30.03 31.28
C SER A 26 -7.20 -28.76 30.95
N SER A 27 -6.05 -28.65 31.62
CA SER A 27 -4.75 -28.18 31.14
C SER A 27 -4.72 -27.21 29.94
N GLY A 28 -4.06 -26.07 30.14
CA GLY A 28 -3.88 -25.00 29.19
C GLY A 28 -3.56 -25.43 27.76
N GLU A 29 -4.41 -25.01 26.84
CA GLU A 29 -4.10 -25.00 25.43
C GLU A 29 -3.23 -23.79 25.10
N ASP A 30 -2.04 -24.08 24.59
CA ASP A 30 -1.18 -23.16 23.87
C ASP A 30 -2.00 -22.32 22.89
N ILE A 31 -2.02 -21.00 23.12
CA ILE A 31 -2.48 -20.00 22.17
C ILE A 31 -1.47 -19.97 21.01
N LYS A 32 -1.53 -20.98 20.14
CA LYS A 32 -0.85 -20.96 18.85
C LYS A 32 -1.59 -19.95 17.98
N HIS A 33 -0.92 -18.84 17.70
CA HIS A 33 -1.27 -17.83 16.71
C HIS A 33 -1.90 -18.45 15.45
N ARG A 34 -3.23 -18.43 15.36
CA ARG A 34 -3.95 -18.89 14.19
C ARG A 34 -3.98 -17.77 13.16
N TRP A 35 -2.94 -17.69 12.35
CA TRP A 35 -2.88 -16.85 11.16
C TRP A 35 -3.85 -17.41 10.12
N CYS A 36 -4.88 -16.64 9.75
CA CYS A 36 -5.79 -17.02 8.68
C CYS A 36 -5.05 -16.89 7.33
N SER A 37 -4.70 -18.02 6.71
CA SER A 37 -4.10 -18.08 5.36
C SER A 37 -5.02 -17.54 4.26
N SER A 38 -6.29 -17.30 4.57
CA SER A 38 -7.33 -16.86 3.63
C SER A 38 -7.62 -15.36 3.69
N CYS A 39 -7.05 -14.63 4.67
CA CYS A 39 -7.19 -13.18 4.76
C CYS A 39 -5.96 -12.49 4.15
N PRO A 40 -6.12 -11.37 3.42
CA PRO A 40 -4.96 -10.60 3.01
C PRO A 40 -4.12 -10.14 4.21
N TRP A 41 -2.80 -10.06 4.06
CA TRP A 41 -1.89 -9.80 5.18
C TRP A 41 -2.10 -8.43 5.87
N TRP A 42 -2.71 -7.46 5.19
CA TRP A 42 -3.14 -6.18 5.78
C TRP A 42 -4.48 -6.28 6.55
N CYS A 43 -5.20 -7.39 6.45
CA CYS A 43 -6.47 -7.64 7.13
C CYS A 43 -6.28 -8.41 8.44
N CYS A 44 -5.08 -8.95 8.70
CA CYS A 44 -4.79 -9.64 9.96
C CYS A 44 -4.62 -8.64 11.10
N LYS A 45 -5.66 -8.53 11.94
CA LYS A 45 -5.61 -7.87 13.26
C LYS A 45 -4.33 -8.28 14.01
N SER A 46 -3.62 -7.32 14.58
CA SER A 46 -2.70 -7.58 15.69
C SER A 46 -3.50 -8.17 16.83
N ALA A 47 -3.15 -9.37 17.29
CA ALA A 47 -3.81 -10.06 18.38
C ALA A 47 -3.44 -9.46 19.76
N THR A 48 -3.67 -8.15 19.93
CA THR A 48 -3.52 -7.45 21.21
C THR A 48 -4.76 -6.66 21.62
N ASP A 49 -5.82 -6.60 20.80
CA ASP A 49 -7.01 -5.79 21.11
C ASP A 49 -8.18 -6.63 21.63
N GLU A 50 -7.90 -7.62 22.46
CA GLU A 50 -8.89 -8.26 23.33
C GLU A 50 -8.45 -8.16 24.80
N SER A 51 -8.47 -6.93 25.31
CA SER A 51 -8.81 -6.71 26.72
C SER A 51 -9.49 -5.36 26.83
N GLY A 52 -10.78 -5.40 27.17
CA GLY A 52 -11.55 -4.20 27.49
C GLY A 52 -10.99 -3.56 28.75
N ALA A 53 -10.23 -2.48 28.58
CA ALA A 53 -10.03 -1.40 29.55
C ALA A 53 -9.14 -0.29 28.96
N GLU A 54 -9.42 0.20 27.75
CA GLU A 54 -8.89 1.51 27.37
C GLU A 54 -9.85 2.59 27.88
N SER A 55 -9.32 3.39 28.79
CA SER A 55 -9.95 4.55 29.37
C SER A 55 -10.65 5.39 28.30
N ALA A 56 -11.92 5.70 28.54
CA ALA A 56 -12.69 6.66 27.76
C ALA A 56 -12.07 8.07 27.86
N SER A 57 -10.99 8.31 27.12
CA SER A 57 -10.65 9.63 26.64
C SER A 57 -11.50 9.82 25.39
N ALA A 58 -12.56 10.61 25.50
CA ALA A 58 -13.36 11.00 24.34
C ALA A 58 -12.41 11.62 23.30
N SER A 59 -12.19 10.94 22.16
CA SER A 59 -11.36 11.50 21.10
C SER A 59 -12.03 12.79 20.62
N LEU A 60 -11.41 13.95 20.88
CA LEU A 60 -11.90 15.26 20.46
C LEU A 60 -11.95 15.42 18.92
N MET A 61 -11.39 14.48 18.16
CA MET A 61 -11.37 14.50 16.70
C MET A 61 -12.55 13.73 16.11
N PRO A 62 -13.28 14.29 15.12
CA PRO A 62 -14.34 13.57 14.42
C PRO A 62 -13.82 12.27 13.77
N GLU A 63 -14.62 11.20 13.78
CA GLU A 63 -14.27 9.89 13.18
C GLU A 63 -13.71 10.05 11.75
N PHE A 64 -14.30 10.95 10.96
CA PHE A 64 -13.88 11.22 9.59
C PHE A 64 -12.44 11.73 9.47
N VAL A 65 -11.96 12.50 10.45
CA VAL A 65 -10.57 13.00 10.45
C VAL A 65 -9.60 11.88 10.82
N ILE A 66 -10.00 10.99 11.73
CA ILE A 66 -9.21 9.81 12.11
C ILE A 66 -9.07 8.87 10.91
N ASP A 67 -10.16 8.61 10.19
CA ASP A 67 -10.15 7.83 8.94
C ASP A 67 -9.22 8.48 7.90
N GLY A 68 -9.24 9.81 7.79
CA GLY A 68 -8.34 10.56 6.91
C GLY A 68 -6.86 10.38 7.28
N LEU A 69 -6.51 10.46 8.57
CA LEU A 69 -5.15 10.21 9.05
C LEU A 69 -4.72 8.76 8.78
N SER A 70 -5.60 7.79 8.99
CA SER A 70 -5.35 6.39 8.58
C SER A 70 -5.07 6.31 7.08
N GLY A 71 -5.84 7.02 6.25
CA GLY A 71 -5.62 7.10 4.81
C GLY A 71 -4.25 7.65 4.43
N VAL A 72 -3.78 8.70 5.10
CA VAL A 72 -2.43 9.25 4.87
C VAL A 72 -1.34 8.26 5.26
N SER A 73 -1.43 7.65 6.45
CA SER A 73 -0.41 6.71 6.90
C SER A 73 -0.38 5.43 6.05
N GLN A 74 -1.54 5.02 5.53
CA GLN A 74 -1.69 3.80 4.74
C GLN A 74 -0.99 3.86 3.37
N VAL A 75 -0.59 5.05 2.89
CA VAL A 75 0.31 5.17 1.73
C VAL A 75 1.60 4.38 1.92
N CYS A 76 2.12 4.34 3.15
CA CYS A 76 3.30 3.55 3.52
C CYS A 76 2.93 2.26 4.27
N PHE A 77 1.72 1.73 4.05
CA PHE A 77 1.23 0.47 4.64
C PHE A 77 1.20 0.45 6.17
N VAL A 78 1.06 1.61 6.81
CA VAL A 78 1.02 1.74 8.27
C VAL A 78 -0.28 2.40 8.71
N LYS A 79 -0.85 1.93 9.83
CA LYS A 79 -2.00 2.58 10.49
C LYS A 79 -1.52 3.22 11.79
N ASN A 80 -1.12 4.49 11.71
CA ASN A 80 -0.61 5.23 12.86
C ASN A 80 -0.76 6.74 12.62
N SER A 81 -1.53 7.41 13.49
CA SER A 81 -1.78 8.85 13.35
C SER A 81 -0.53 9.71 13.52
N ALA A 82 0.43 9.31 14.37
CA ALA A 82 1.69 10.03 14.48
C ALA A 82 2.53 9.90 13.20
N SER A 83 2.54 8.71 12.57
CA SER A 83 3.14 8.51 11.25
C SER A 83 2.46 9.38 10.19
N ALA A 84 1.12 9.45 10.19
CA ALA A 84 0.36 10.32 9.28
C ALA A 84 0.77 11.79 9.41
N LEU A 85 0.89 12.30 10.65
CA LEU A 85 1.34 13.68 10.90
C LEU A 85 2.77 13.91 10.41
N LEU A 86 3.69 12.97 10.66
CA LEU A 86 5.06 13.05 10.13
C LEU A 86 5.07 13.08 8.60
N PHE A 87 4.22 12.29 7.94
CA PHE A 87 4.10 12.30 6.48
C PHE A 87 3.52 13.62 5.96
N LEU A 88 2.52 14.20 6.61
CA LEU A 88 2.00 15.52 6.23
C LEU A 88 3.07 16.62 6.38
N VAL A 89 3.85 16.61 7.47
CA VAL A 89 4.98 17.54 7.63
C VAL A 89 6.05 17.28 6.57
N ALA A 90 6.32 16.02 6.23
CA ALA A 90 7.24 15.68 5.15
C ALA A 90 6.78 16.25 3.80
N ILE A 91 5.48 16.12 3.48
CA ILE A 91 4.92 16.68 2.24
C ILE A 91 5.01 18.21 2.26
N LEU A 92 4.73 18.87 3.40
CA LEU A 92 4.83 20.32 3.55
C LEU A 92 6.25 20.86 3.27
N LEU A 93 7.27 20.15 3.77
CA LEU A 93 8.68 20.54 3.59
C LEU A 93 9.22 20.20 2.21
N GLY A 94 8.54 19.33 1.48
CA GLY A 94 8.90 18.90 0.15
C GLY A 94 8.43 19.87 -0.94
N THR A 95 9.03 19.74 -2.13
CA THR A 95 8.56 20.44 -3.33
C THR A 95 7.90 19.46 -4.30
N PRO A 96 6.74 19.81 -4.90
CA PRO A 96 6.00 21.09 -4.75
C PRO A 96 5.14 21.15 -3.46
N ARG A 97 5.03 22.35 -2.86
CA ARG A 97 4.22 22.55 -1.63
C ARG A 97 2.73 22.32 -1.84
N ALA A 98 2.25 22.45 -3.08
CA ALA A 98 0.86 22.16 -3.45
C ALA A 98 0.47 20.70 -3.13
N ALA A 99 1.44 19.77 -3.10
CA ALA A 99 1.22 18.38 -2.72
C ALA A 99 0.52 18.23 -1.37
N LEU A 100 0.80 19.10 -0.39
CA LEU A 100 0.12 19.04 0.92
C LEU A 100 -1.38 19.27 0.78
N VAL A 101 -1.76 20.36 0.10
CA VAL A 101 -3.18 20.72 -0.04
C VAL A 101 -3.90 19.66 -0.85
N LEU A 102 -3.34 19.28 -2.00
CA LEU A 102 -3.99 18.30 -2.88
C LEU A 102 -4.06 16.92 -2.25
N SER A 103 -3.05 16.47 -1.51
CA SER A 103 -3.08 15.17 -0.82
C SER A 103 -4.17 15.12 0.26
N ILE A 104 -4.37 16.22 1.01
CA ILE A 104 -5.47 16.34 1.98
C ILE A 104 -6.82 16.29 1.27
N PHE A 105 -7.04 17.13 0.25
CA PHE A 105 -8.31 17.14 -0.49
C PHE A 105 -8.58 15.80 -1.19
N GLY A 106 -7.55 15.14 -1.71
CA GLY A 106 -7.65 13.81 -2.28
C GLY A 106 -8.09 12.77 -1.24
N CYS A 107 -7.48 12.77 -0.06
CA CYS A 107 -7.85 11.87 1.03
C CYS A 107 -9.28 12.10 1.51
N LEU A 108 -9.68 13.37 1.71
CA LEU A 108 -11.04 13.71 2.17
C LEU A 108 -12.08 13.35 1.11
N SER A 109 -11.78 13.56 -0.17
CA SER A 109 -12.69 13.21 -1.26
C SER A 109 -12.89 11.70 -1.38
N SER A 110 -11.81 10.90 -1.42
CA SER A 110 -11.91 9.44 -1.51
C SER A 110 -12.62 8.83 -0.30
N THR A 111 -12.28 9.29 0.91
CA THR A 111 -12.92 8.85 2.16
C THR A 111 -14.39 9.28 2.22
N GLY A 112 -14.69 10.50 1.77
CA GLY A 112 -16.05 11.05 1.72
C GLY A 112 -16.94 10.31 0.72
N VAL A 113 -16.45 10.06 -0.49
CA VAL A 113 -17.18 9.25 -1.49
C VAL A 113 -17.40 7.83 -0.98
N ALA A 114 -16.41 7.22 -0.35
CA ALA A 114 -16.57 5.91 0.28
C ALA A 114 -17.68 5.90 1.35
N ALA A 115 -17.74 6.94 2.19
CA ALA A 115 -18.79 7.09 3.19
C ALA A 115 -20.17 7.33 2.56
N CYS A 116 -20.28 8.21 1.56
CA CYS A 116 -21.52 8.52 0.86
C CYS A 116 -22.11 7.31 0.12
N LEU A 117 -21.25 6.45 -0.44
CA LEU A 117 -21.66 5.23 -1.14
C LEU A 117 -21.86 4.04 -0.19
N GLY A 118 -21.66 4.20 1.12
CA GLY A 118 -21.79 3.11 2.09
C GLY A 118 -20.80 1.98 1.85
N LEU A 119 -19.59 2.28 1.34
CA LEU A 119 -18.53 1.28 1.17
C LEU A 119 -18.04 0.79 2.54
N ASP A 120 -17.37 -0.36 2.54
CA ASP A 120 -16.97 -1.09 3.75
C ASP A 120 -16.35 -0.19 4.83
N ARG A 121 -17.01 -0.13 6.00
CA ARG A 121 -16.64 0.78 7.09
C ARG A 121 -15.30 0.39 7.71
N ASP A 122 -14.99 -0.89 7.78
CA ASP A 122 -13.75 -1.37 8.38
C ASP A 122 -12.56 -1.02 7.47
N ALA A 123 -12.65 -1.28 6.17
CA ALA A 123 -11.67 -0.85 5.18
C ALA A 123 -11.46 0.67 5.18
N ARG A 124 -12.53 1.46 5.40
CA ARG A 124 -12.42 2.92 5.56
C ARG A 124 -11.62 3.30 6.82
N LYS A 125 -11.93 2.70 7.98
CA LYS A 125 -11.21 2.93 9.25
C LYS A 125 -9.75 2.50 9.20
N GLU A 126 -9.45 1.46 8.44
CA GLU A 126 -8.08 1.01 8.13
C GLU A 126 -7.36 1.93 7.12
N GLY A 127 -8.01 3.00 6.62
CA GLY A 127 -7.43 3.96 5.68
C GLY A 127 -7.31 3.44 4.24
N MET A 128 -7.80 2.23 3.96
CA MET A 128 -7.65 1.57 2.65
C MET A 128 -8.35 2.30 1.52
N LEU A 129 -9.46 2.98 1.84
CA LEU A 129 -10.24 3.76 0.87
C LEU A 129 -9.76 5.22 0.76
N GLY A 130 -8.77 5.62 1.58
CA GLY A 130 -8.23 6.98 1.63
C GLY A 130 -6.93 7.15 0.81
N TYR A 131 -5.97 6.24 1.00
CA TYR A 131 -4.59 6.44 0.55
C TYR A 131 -4.39 6.59 -0.96
N ASN A 132 -5.20 5.93 -1.78
CA ASN A 132 -5.13 6.13 -3.24
C ASN A 132 -5.50 7.58 -3.60
N GLY A 133 -6.44 8.20 -2.87
CA GLY A 133 -6.78 9.61 -3.03
C GLY A 133 -5.66 10.56 -2.62
N VAL A 134 -4.91 10.24 -1.55
CA VAL A 134 -3.70 10.97 -1.15
C VAL A 134 -2.70 11.01 -2.32
N LEU A 135 -2.43 9.85 -2.93
CA LEU A 135 -1.51 9.73 -4.06
C LEU A 135 -2.00 10.44 -5.32
N VAL A 136 -3.32 10.40 -5.61
CA VAL A 136 -3.92 11.20 -6.71
C VAL A 136 -3.64 12.69 -6.50
N GLY A 137 -3.80 13.18 -5.27
CA GLY A 137 -3.49 14.58 -4.94
C GLY A 137 -2.01 14.91 -5.11
N CYS A 138 -1.13 14.08 -4.56
CA CYS A 138 0.31 14.23 -4.71
C CYS A 138 0.74 14.24 -6.19
N SER A 139 0.25 13.30 -7.01
CA SER A 139 0.64 13.19 -8.41
C SER A 139 0.18 14.41 -9.23
N PHE A 140 -1.07 14.85 -9.06
CA PHE A 140 -1.60 15.99 -9.80
C PHE A 140 -0.93 17.31 -9.41
N SER A 141 -0.39 17.41 -8.18
CA SER A 141 0.40 18.57 -7.77
C SER A 141 1.72 18.73 -8.54
N VAL A 142 2.24 17.63 -9.11
CA VAL A 142 3.47 17.62 -9.89
C VAL A 142 3.18 17.74 -11.39
N PHE A 143 2.18 17.03 -11.88
CA PHE A 143 1.95 16.89 -13.33
C PHE A 143 0.94 17.88 -13.91
N ILE A 144 0.23 18.66 -13.09
CA ILE A 144 -0.76 19.64 -13.55
C ILE A 144 -0.39 21.02 -12.98
N GLU A 145 0.10 21.90 -13.84
CA GLU A 145 0.60 23.22 -13.43
C GLU A 145 -0.49 24.15 -12.89
N ASN A 146 -1.70 24.11 -13.49
CA ASN A 146 -2.80 24.95 -13.07
C ASN A 146 -3.40 24.44 -11.74
N PHE A 147 -3.18 25.20 -10.66
CA PHE A 147 -3.61 24.81 -9.32
C PHE A 147 -5.12 24.52 -9.22
N LEU A 148 -5.97 25.38 -9.79
CA LEU A 148 -7.43 25.19 -9.72
C LEU A 148 -7.86 23.93 -10.46
N LEU A 149 -7.34 23.70 -11.67
CA LEU A 149 -7.61 22.49 -12.43
C LEU A 149 -7.12 21.25 -11.69
N SER A 150 -5.90 21.29 -11.14
CA SER A 150 -5.32 20.20 -10.37
C SER A 150 -6.17 19.86 -9.15
N LEU A 151 -6.66 20.87 -8.41
CA LEU A 151 -7.54 20.68 -7.26
C LEU A 151 -8.89 20.06 -7.64
N LEU A 152 -9.54 20.57 -8.68
CA LEU A 152 -10.83 20.04 -9.15
C LEU A 152 -10.70 18.59 -9.63
N LEU A 153 -9.66 18.28 -10.41
CA LEU A 153 -9.37 16.92 -10.85
C LEU A 153 -9.00 16.03 -9.67
N THR A 154 -8.24 16.51 -8.69
CA THR A 154 -7.93 15.74 -7.49
C THR A 154 -9.19 15.35 -6.73
N ILE A 155 -10.11 16.29 -6.49
CA ILE A 155 -11.38 16.00 -5.81
C ILE A 155 -12.16 14.93 -6.58
N PHE A 156 -12.34 15.11 -7.89
CA PHE A 156 -13.11 14.17 -8.71
C PHE A 156 -12.45 12.77 -8.80
N CYS A 157 -11.18 12.72 -9.20
CA CYS A 157 -10.46 11.49 -9.44
C CYS A 157 -10.15 10.71 -8.15
N ALA A 158 -9.86 11.41 -7.04
CA ALA A 158 -9.67 10.73 -5.76
C ALA A 158 -10.96 10.03 -5.30
N GLY A 159 -12.12 10.66 -5.49
CA GLY A 159 -13.42 10.03 -5.24
C GLY A 159 -13.60 8.73 -6.05
N ILE A 160 -13.31 8.78 -7.36
CA ILE A 160 -13.36 7.60 -8.24
C ILE A 160 -12.40 6.50 -7.78
N SER A 161 -11.21 6.86 -7.29
CA SER A 161 -10.21 5.89 -6.85
C SER A 161 -10.71 4.94 -5.75
N ALA A 162 -11.61 5.39 -4.87
CA ALA A 162 -12.22 4.54 -3.85
C ALA A 162 -13.17 3.49 -4.44
N VAL A 163 -13.95 3.85 -5.47
CA VAL A 163 -14.84 2.91 -6.17
C VAL A 163 -14.03 1.91 -6.99
N VAL A 164 -13.01 2.39 -7.69
CA VAL A 164 -12.07 1.54 -8.43
C VAL A 164 -11.34 0.58 -7.48
N PHE A 165 -10.96 1.04 -6.28
CA PHE A 165 -10.38 0.20 -5.24
C PHE A 165 -11.28 -1.00 -4.92
N VAL A 166 -12.55 -0.73 -4.61
CA VAL A 166 -13.50 -1.80 -4.29
C VAL A 166 -13.73 -2.73 -5.48
N GLY A 167 -13.82 -2.20 -6.70
CA GLY A 167 -13.99 -2.99 -7.92
C GLY A 167 -12.82 -3.96 -8.17
N ILE A 168 -11.59 -3.48 -8.06
CA ILE A 168 -10.38 -4.31 -8.26
C ILE A 168 -10.24 -5.35 -7.16
N SER A 169 -10.55 -4.99 -5.91
CA SER A 169 -10.44 -5.88 -4.75
C SER A 169 -11.37 -7.11 -4.83
N ARG A 170 -12.35 -7.13 -5.75
CA ARG A 170 -13.15 -8.32 -6.05
C ARG A 170 -12.42 -9.36 -6.89
N ILE A 171 -11.36 -8.97 -7.58
CA ILE A 171 -10.62 -9.80 -8.54
C ILE A 171 -9.22 -10.10 -8.01
N LEU A 172 -8.53 -9.07 -7.52
CA LEU A 172 -7.16 -9.17 -7.02
C LEU A 172 -7.15 -9.11 -5.50
N LYS A 173 -6.44 -10.06 -4.89
CA LYS A 173 -6.20 -10.02 -3.44
C LYS A 173 -5.42 -8.76 -3.08
N ALA A 174 -4.27 -8.51 -3.73
CA ALA A 174 -3.39 -7.37 -3.43
C ALA A 174 -3.42 -6.30 -4.52
N GLN A 175 -4.30 -5.30 -4.35
CA GLN A 175 -4.38 -4.20 -5.30
C GLN A 175 -3.24 -3.18 -5.15
N LEU A 176 -2.81 -2.90 -3.91
CA LEU A 176 -1.90 -1.80 -3.60
C LEU A 176 -2.37 -0.48 -4.25
N THR A 177 -1.48 0.25 -4.87
CA THR A 177 -1.77 1.54 -5.52
C THR A 177 -2.38 1.39 -6.93
N LEU A 178 -2.94 0.24 -7.30
CA LEU A 178 -3.48 0.02 -8.66
C LEU A 178 -4.62 0.99 -9.00
N ALA A 179 -5.55 1.26 -8.07
CA ALA A 179 -6.60 2.26 -8.29
C ALA A 179 -6.03 3.66 -8.53
N PHE A 180 -5.04 4.08 -7.74
CA PHE A 180 -4.30 5.32 -7.96
C PHE A 180 -3.65 5.35 -9.36
N ASN A 181 -2.92 4.30 -9.74
CA ASN A 181 -2.23 4.24 -11.03
C ASN A 181 -3.22 4.33 -12.19
N LEU A 182 -4.31 3.55 -12.17
CA LEU A 182 -5.30 3.55 -13.25
C LEU A 182 -5.97 4.91 -13.40
N VAL A 183 -6.50 5.47 -12.31
CA VAL A 183 -7.21 6.75 -12.36
C VAL A 183 -6.24 7.87 -12.77
N SER A 184 -5.07 7.95 -12.15
CA SER A 184 -4.12 9.02 -12.43
C SER A 184 -3.55 8.94 -13.84
N LEU A 185 -3.15 7.76 -14.33
CA LEU A 185 -2.61 7.62 -15.68
C LEU A 185 -3.64 7.98 -16.74
N VAL A 186 -4.88 7.50 -16.60
CA VAL A 186 -5.96 7.86 -17.53
C VAL A 186 -6.18 9.37 -17.54
N THR A 187 -6.29 10.01 -16.37
CA THR A 187 -6.46 11.45 -16.28
C THR A 187 -5.28 12.21 -16.87
N LEU A 188 -4.04 11.84 -16.55
CA LEU A 188 -2.85 12.53 -17.05
C LEU A 188 -2.70 12.37 -18.58
N CYS A 189 -3.01 11.20 -19.14
CA CYS A 189 -3.07 11.01 -20.58
C CYS A 189 -4.13 11.92 -21.23
N CYS A 190 -5.34 12.01 -20.64
CA CYS A 190 -6.38 12.90 -21.13
C CYS A 190 -5.98 14.38 -21.06
N VAL A 191 -5.37 14.82 -19.95
CA VAL A 191 -4.89 16.20 -19.78
C VAL A 191 -3.78 16.51 -20.79
N HIS A 192 -2.84 15.58 -20.99
CA HIS A 192 -1.80 15.74 -22.02
C HIS A 192 -2.44 15.95 -23.41
N VAL A 193 -3.30 15.02 -23.86
CA VAL A 193 -3.96 15.16 -25.18
C VAL A 193 -4.74 16.47 -25.29
N TRP A 194 -5.40 16.91 -24.22
CA TRP A 194 -6.11 18.18 -24.20
C TRP A 194 -5.18 19.39 -24.36
N ILE A 195 -4.05 19.43 -23.66
CA ILE A 195 -3.06 20.52 -23.77
C ILE A 195 -2.50 20.61 -25.20
N GLU A 196 -2.16 19.46 -25.79
CA GLU A 196 -1.61 19.38 -27.14
C GLU A 196 -2.59 19.95 -28.18
N GLN A 197 -3.86 19.56 -28.08
CA GLN A 197 -4.92 20.03 -28.97
C GLN A 197 -5.16 21.54 -28.89
N HIS A 198 -4.87 22.16 -27.75
CA HIS A 198 -5.07 23.60 -27.53
C HIS A 198 -3.77 24.41 -27.70
N GLY A 199 -2.75 23.83 -28.34
CA GLY A 199 -1.50 24.52 -28.69
C GLY A 199 -0.60 24.80 -27.48
N GLY A 200 -0.83 24.14 -26.35
CA GLY A 200 0.05 24.24 -25.19
C GLY A 200 1.33 23.43 -25.41
N SER A 201 2.47 23.96 -24.97
CA SER A 201 3.70 23.18 -24.87
C SER A 201 3.62 22.27 -23.65
N HIS A 202 3.89 20.97 -23.83
CA HIS A 202 4.04 20.08 -22.69
C HIS A 202 5.26 20.49 -21.86
N PRO A 203 5.21 20.35 -20.52
CA PRO A 203 6.43 20.29 -19.73
C PRO A 203 7.33 19.23 -20.38
N GLU A 204 8.59 19.57 -20.67
CA GLU A 204 9.52 18.61 -21.27
C GLU A 204 9.47 17.32 -20.45
N GLY A 205 8.91 16.26 -21.03
CA GLY A 205 8.79 14.97 -20.35
C GLY A 205 10.19 14.58 -19.89
N HIS A 206 10.35 14.30 -18.60
CA HIS A 206 11.62 14.02 -17.91
C HIS A 206 12.57 13.23 -18.81
N GLY A 207 13.40 13.87 -19.64
CA GLY A 207 14.34 13.23 -20.57
C GLY A 207 13.76 12.19 -21.55
N LYS A 208 14.02 12.37 -22.85
CA LYS A 208 14.20 11.25 -23.78
C LYS A 208 15.38 10.39 -23.29
N GLY A 209 15.15 9.58 -22.26
CA GLY A 209 16.20 8.84 -21.56
C GLY A 209 16.73 7.74 -22.47
N VAL A 210 17.84 8.01 -23.16
CA VAL A 210 18.64 6.96 -23.80
C VAL A 210 19.39 6.25 -22.67
N PHE A 211 18.82 5.16 -22.16
CA PHE A 211 19.49 4.31 -21.19
C PHE A 211 20.58 3.51 -21.90
N THR A 212 21.82 3.71 -21.47
CA THR A 212 22.96 2.92 -21.94
C THR A 212 23.55 2.24 -20.72
N TRP A 213 23.57 0.89 -20.75
CA TRP A 213 24.26 0.13 -19.73
C TRP A 213 25.72 0.56 -19.68
N ARG A 214 26.15 1.01 -18.50
CA ARG A 214 27.54 1.45 -18.30
C ARG A 214 28.35 0.36 -17.63
N SER A 215 29.51 0.11 -18.19
CA SER A 215 30.52 -0.77 -17.62
C SER A 215 31.51 -0.03 -16.72
N ASP A 216 31.51 1.32 -16.73
CA ASP A 216 32.29 2.15 -15.84
C ASP A 216 31.42 2.75 -14.73
N PHE A 217 31.76 2.41 -13.49
CA PHE A 217 31.09 2.92 -12.29
C PHE A 217 31.65 4.27 -11.84
N SER A 218 32.21 5.05 -12.75
CA SER A 218 32.83 6.36 -12.50
C SER A 218 31.86 7.34 -11.83
N MET A 219 30.58 7.26 -12.19
CA MET A 219 29.50 8.03 -11.56
C MET A 219 29.27 7.73 -10.08
N LEU A 220 29.59 6.53 -9.59
CA LEU A 220 29.47 6.24 -8.15
C LEU A 220 30.37 7.14 -7.31
N ALA A 221 31.54 7.51 -7.82
CA ALA A 221 32.48 8.36 -7.09
C ALA A 221 31.96 9.80 -6.87
N GLY A 222 31.08 10.29 -7.76
CA GLY A 222 30.48 11.62 -7.67
C GLY A 222 29.08 11.64 -7.05
N MET A 223 28.46 10.48 -6.82
CA MET A 223 27.07 10.40 -6.39
C MET A 223 26.94 10.55 -4.87
N ASN A 224 26.06 11.46 -4.44
CA ASN A 224 25.60 11.51 -3.05
C ASN A 224 24.54 10.42 -2.82
N LEU A 225 24.99 9.20 -2.52
CA LEU A 225 24.10 8.05 -2.32
C LEU A 225 23.11 8.24 -1.14
N PRO A 226 23.49 8.81 0.02
CA PRO A 226 22.53 9.12 1.09
C PRO A 226 21.43 10.09 0.65
N LEU A 227 21.78 11.14 -0.11
CA LEU A 227 20.82 12.08 -0.69
C LEU A 227 19.84 11.37 -1.61
N ALA A 228 20.34 10.60 -2.58
CA ALA A 228 19.51 9.84 -3.52
C ALA A 228 18.59 8.84 -2.80
N THR A 229 19.11 8.18 -1.77
CA THR A 229 18.36 7.21 -0.95
C THR A 229 17.20 7.90 -0.20
N LEU A 230 17.47 9.02 0.47
CA LEU A 230 16.44 9.73 1.24
C LEU A 230 15.43 10.42 0.32
N ASN A 231 15.87 11.00 -0.80
CA ASN A 231 14.95 11.52 -1.80
C ASN A 231 14.11 10.41 -2.43
N GLY A 232 14.64 9.21 -2.65
CA GLY A 232 13.85 8.07 -3.12
C GLY A 232 12.73 7.70 -2.13
N VAL A 233 12.97 7.79 -0.82
CA VAL A 233 11.89 7.63 0.17
C VAL A 233 10.92 8.81 0.15
N ALA A 234 11.40 10.05 -0.01
CA ALA A 234 10.55 11.24 -0.13
C ALA A 234 9.57 11.16 -1.31
N GLN A 235 10.03 10.62 -2.44
CA GLN A 235 9.28 10.48 -3.68
C GLN A 235 8.09 9.51 -3.58
N MET A 236 7.94 8.76 -2.48
CA MET A 236 6.69 8.03 -2.19
C MET A 236 5.45 8.95 -2.19
N PHE A 237 5.65 10.22 -1.84
CA PHE A 237 4.61 11.25 -1.82
C PHE A 237 4.82 12.31 -2.91
N PHE A 238 5.57 12.00 -3.98
CA PHE A 238 5.85 12.92 -5.09
C PHE A 238 6.56 14.21 -4.67
N VAL A 239 7.37 14.15 -3.60
CA VAL A 239 8.14 15.29 -3.12
C VAL A 239 9.62 14.99 -3.07
N THR A 240 10.44 16.02 -3.31
CA THR A 240 11.90 15.94 -3.20
C THR A 240 12.37 16.81 -2.04
N SER A 241 13.02 16.19 -1.05
CA SER A 241 13.67 16.83 0.09
C SER A 241 14.25 15.75 1.01
N VAL A 242 15.51 15.89 1.40
CA VAL A 242 16.16 14.98 2.36
C VAL A 242 15.41 14.96 3.69
N TYR A 243 14.93 16.12 4.14
CA TYR A 243 14.18 16.24 5.38
C TYR A 243 12.84 15.48 5.30
N SER A 244 12.17 15.56 4.15
CA SER A 244 10.95 14.78 3.89
C SER A 244 11.25 13.28 3.92
N GLY A 245 12.34 12.83 3.29
CA GLY A 245 12.79 11.45 3.32
C GLY A 245 13.07 10.94 4.74
N VAL A 246 13.72 11.75 5.57
CA VAL A 246 13.96 11.45 6.99
C VAL A 246 12.64 11.33 7.75
N LEU A 247 11.73 12.29 7.60
CA LEU A 247 10.43 12.28 8.30
C LEU A 247 9.56 11.09 7.88
N ILE A 248 9.55 10.73 6.60
CA ILE A 248 8.83 9.54 6.11
C ILE A 248 9.48 8.27 6.66
N THR A 249 10.81 8.19 6.67
CA THR A 249 11.52 7.06 7.27
C THR A 249 11.19 6.93 8.76
N LEU A 250 11.17 8.04 9.51
CA LEU A 250 10.80 8.07 10.92
C LEU A 250 9.34 7.64 11.13
N GLY A 251 8.41 8.11 10.29
CA GLY A 251 7.01 7.70 10.36
C GLY A 251 6.82 6.21 10.11
N ILE A 252 7.57 5.61 9.18
CA ILE A 252 7.57 4.15 8.99
C ILE A 252 8.21 3.45 10.20
N TYR A 253 9.31 4.01 10.73
CA TYR A 253 10.05 3.46 11.86
C TYR A 253 9.18 3.33 13.11
N LEU A 254 8.28 4.29 13.37
CA LEU A 254 7.33 4.23 14.49
C LEU A 254 6.42 3.00 14.45
N ALA A 255 6.12 2.47 13.26
CA ALA A 255 5.31 1.27 13.09
C ALA A 255 6.17 -0.01 12.99
N SER A 256 7.28 0.06 12.26
CA SER A 256 8.21 -1.07 12.07
C SER A 256 9.61 -0.57 11.75
N PRO A 257 10.55 -0.60 12.71
CA PRO A 257 11.95 -0.24 12.50
C PRO A 257 12.61 -1.02 11.36
N PHE A 258 12.35 -2.32 11.28
CA PHE A 258 12.90 -3.17 10.24
C PHE A 258 12.39 -2.77 8.85
N SER A 259 11.11 -2.43 8.74
CA SER A 259 10.51 -1.99 7.48
C SER A 259 11.02 -0.63 7.01
N ALA A 260 11.32 0.29 7.94
CA ALA A 260 11.98 1.56 7.61
C ALA A 260 13.38 1.32 7.03
N LEU A 261 14.17 0.44 7.63
CA LEU A 261 15.49 0.05 7.11
C LEU A 261 15.39 -0.68 5.77
N ALA A 262 14.40 -1.56 5.59
CA ALA A 262 14.14 -2.23 4.32
C ALA A 262 13.80 -1.21 3.22
N SER A 263 12.98 -0.20 3.53
CA SER A 263 12.64 0.87 2.58
C SER A 263 13.86 1.69 2.14
N LEU A 264 14.73 2.07 3.09
CA LEU A 264 16.00 2.72 2.79
C LEU A 264 16.90 1.83 1.92
N LEU A 265 17.01 0.54 2.25
CA LEU A 265 17.78 -0.43 1.45
C LEU A 265 17.24 -0.52 0.02
N GLY A 266 15.92 -0.63 -0.15
CA GLY A 266 15.29 -0.65 -1.46
C GLY A 266 15.55 0.61 -2.26
N SER A 267 15.42 1.79 -1.64
CA SER A 267 15.75 3.08 -2.26
C SER A 267 17.20 3.15 -2.73
N CYS A 268 18.13 2.69 -1.89
CA CYS A 268 19.56 2.63 -2.19
C CYS A 268 19.87 1.68 -3.37
N VAL A 269 19.29 0.48 -3.38
CA VAL A 269 19.39 -0.48 -4.50
C VAL A 269 18.88 0.15 -5.80
N GLY A 270 17.76 0.86 -5.75
CA GLY A 270 17.22 1.57 -6.92
C GLY A 270 18.16 2.67 -7.43
N ALA A 271 18.73 3.49 -6.54
CA ALA A 271 19.71 4.51 -6.91
C ALA A 271 20.96 3.90 -7.58
N LEU A 272 21.48 2.79 -7.04
CA LEU A 272 22.62 2.07 -7.61
C LEU A 272 22.29 1.48 -9.00
N TRP A 273 21.07 0.97 -9.18
CA TRP A 273 20.59 0.53 -10.49
C TRP A 273 20.53 1.67 -11.49
N GLY A 274 20.08 2.86 -11.04
CA GLY A 274 20.09 4.09 -11.83
C GLY A 274 21.48 4.44 -12.35
N VAL A 275 22.51 4.31 -11.52
CA VAL A 275 23.90 4.48 -11.95
C VAL A 275 24.29 3.45 -13.00
N GLY A 276 23.98 2.16 -12.74
CA GLY A 276 24.35 1.06 -13.63
C GLY A 276 23.70 1.15 -15.03
N CYS A 277 22.47 1.65 -15.13
CA CYS A 277 21.77 1.81 -16.39
C CYS A 277 22.02 3.16 -17.09
N GLY A 278 22.95 3.97 -16.56
CA GLY A 278 23.32 5.26 -17.14
C GLY A 278 22.24 6.34 -16.99
N GLY A 279 21.45 6.28 -15.91
CA GLY A 279 20.48 7.32 -15.56
C GLY A 279 21.12 8.70 -15.40
N ARG A 280 20.31 9.75 -15.57
CA ARG A 280 20.79 11.13 -15.37
C ARG A 280 21.05 11.38 -13.88
N ASP A 281 22.17 12.02 -13.55
CA ASP A 281 22.55 12.29 -12.16
C ASP A 281 21.47 13.02 -11.37
N SER A 282 20.82 14.01 -11.99
CA SER A 282 19.70 14.72 -11.38
C SER A 282 18.53 13.81 -11.08
N GLU A 283 18.12 12.93 -12.01
CA GLU A 283 17.02 11.99 -11.79
C GLU A 283 17.32 10.96 -10.69
N ILE A 284 18.57 10.52 -10.59
CA ILE A 284 19.01 9.60 -9.54
C ILE A 284 18.98 10.31 -8.19
N GLN A 285 19.55 11.52 -8.09
CA GLN A 285 19.58 12.30 -6.85
C GLN A 285 18.18 12.78 -6.43
N ASP A 286 17.28 13.06 -7.38
CA ASP A 286 15.87 13.39 -7.13
C ASP A 286 15.06 12.18 -6.65
N GLY A 287 15.66 10.97 -6.69
CA GLY A 287 15.08 9.75 -6.12
C GLY A 287 14.17 8.96 -7.06
N PHE A 288 14.12 9.30 -8.36
CA PHE A 288 13.19 8.66 -9.31
C PHE A 288 13.45 7.16 -9.52
N PHE A 289 14.70 6.72 -9.37
CA PHE A 289 15.04 5.30 -9.41
C PHE A 289 14.80 4.58 -8.08
N GLY A 290 14.68 5.32 -6.97
CA GLY A 290 14.62 4.77 -5.62
C GLY A 290 13.20 4.50 -5.10
N TYR A 291 12.20 5.32 -5.45
CA TYR A 291 10.92 5.29 -4.73
C TYR A 291 10.08 4.03 -4.95
N ASN A 292 9.97 3.53 -6.19
CA ASN A 292 9.30 2.27 -6.46
C ASN A 292 10.01 1.09 -5.78
N ALA A 293 11.34 1.14 -5.77
CA ALA A 293 12.19 0.15 -5.09
C ALA A 293 12.02 0.20 -3.56
N ALA A 294 11.88 1.39 -2.99
CA ALA A 294 11.63 1.62 -1.57
C ALA A 294 10.24 1.13 -1.14
N LEU A 295 9.20 1.35 -1.97
CA LEU A 295 7.83 0.90 -1.70
C LEU A 295 7.71 -0.62 -1.77
N ILE A 296 8.35 -1.27 -2.76
CA ILE A 296 8.28 -2.73 -2.86
C ILE A 296 9.08 -3.37 -1.73
N ALA A 297 10.23 -2.80 -1.35
CA ALA A 297 11.00 -3.26 -0.21
C ALA A 297 10.19 -3.16 1.09
N LEU A 298 9.49 -2.05 1.28
CA LEU A 298 8.58 -1.85 2.41
C LEU A 298 7.46 -2.91 2.40
N TRP A 299 6.79 -3.12 1.28
CA TRP A 299 5.74 -4.13 1.12
C TRP A 299 6.25 -5.56 1.41
N ILE A 300 7.39 -5.97 0.83
CA ILE A 300 8.01 -7.28 1.04
C ILE A 300 8.34 -7.46 2.53
N SER A 301 8.91 -6.45 3.18
CA SER A 301 9.29 -6.53 4.59
C SER A 301 8.10 -6.83 5.50
N LEU A 302 6.92 -6.26 5.19
CA LEU A 302 5.69 -6.47 5.93
C LEU A 302 5.04 -7.81 5.57
N ARG A 303 4.98 -8.14 4.27
CA ARG A 303 4.40 -9.38 3.74
C ARG A 303 5.08 -10.63 4.30
N TYR A 304 6.40 -10.61 4.39
CA TYR A 304 7.24 -11.74 4.80
C TYR A 304 7.83 -11.59 6.21
N ARG A 305 7.22 -10.76 7.07
CA ARG A 305 7.76 -10.47 8.41
C ARG A 305 7.91 -11.68 9.34
N SER A 306 7.21 -12.79 9.07
CA SER A 306 7.32 -14.05 9.84
C SER A 306 8.50 -14.93 9.39
N GLN A 307 9.15 -14.58 8.27
CA GLN A 307 10.29 -15.31 7.73
C GLN A 307 11.61 -14.80 8.33
N SER A 308 12.69 -15.56 8.12
CA SER A 308 14.02 -15.13 8.58
C SER A 308 14.44 -13.79 7.95
N TYR A 309 15.02 -12.89 8.74
CA TYR A 309 15.45 -11.57 8.28
C TYR A 309 16.42 -11.64 7.07
N ARG A 310 17.24 -12.70 6.97
CA ARG A 310 18.14 -12.94 5.84
C ARG A 310 17.37 -13.17 4.53
N LEU A 311 16.32 -13.98 4.58
CA LEU A 311 15.46 -14.19 3.42
C LEU A 311 14.74 -12.89 3.05
N VAL A 312 14.21 -12.16 4.03
CA VAL A 312 13.50 -10.91 3.75
C VAL A 312 14.43 -9.86 3.10
N ILE A 313 15.67 -9.71 3.58
CA ILE A 313 16.65 -8.80 2.97
C ILE A 313 16.99 -9.21 1.53
N LEU A 314 17.12 -10.51 1.27
CA LEU A 314 17.33 -11.02 -0.09
C LEU A 314 16.14 -10.67 -0.99
N LEU A 315 14.91 -10.97 -0.55
CA LEU A 315 13.70 -10.67 -1.31
C LEU A 315 13.52 -9.16 -1.53
N VAL A 316 13.85 -8.33 -0.53
CA VAL A 316 13.87 -6.87 -0.64
C VAL A 316 14.82 -6.42 -1.75
N SER A 317 16.04 -6.94 -1.77
CA SER A 317 17.03 -6.61 -2.81
C SER A 317 16.58 -7.05 -4.20
N CYS A 318 16.02 -8.25 -4.32
CA CYS A 318 15.47 -8.77 -5.57
C CYS A 318 14.27 -7.95 -6.06
N GLY A 319 13.31 -7.67 -5.18
CA GLY A 319 12.12 -6.88 -5.49
C GLY A 319 12.47 -5.44 -5.87
N ALA A 320 13.38 -4.80 -5.14
CA ALA A 320 13.89 -3.46 -5.45
C ALA A 320 14.55 -3.41 -6.84
N SER A 321 15.38 -4.40 -7.15
CA SER A 321 16.02 -4.52 -8.47
C SER A 321 14.98 -4.71 -9.58
N ALA A 322 14.01 -5.61 -9.37
CA ALA A 322 12.93 -5.87 -10.33
C ALA A 322 12.07 -4.62 -10.56
N ALA A 323 11.69 -3.89 -9.50
CA ALA A 323 10.89 -2.68 -9.62
C ALA A 323 11.65 -1.59 -10.37
N THR A 324 12.95 -1.44 -10.13
CA THR A 324 13.76 -0.46 -10.86
C THR A 324 13.94 -0.87 -12.33
N ALA A 325 14.08 -2.17 -12.62
CA ALA A 325 14.10 -2.67 -14.00
C ALA A 325 12.78 -2.38 -14.74
N VAL A 326 11.63 -2.58 -14.10
CA VAL A 326 10.31 -2.23 -14.67
C VAL A 326 10.20 -0.72 -14.88
N TYR A 327 10.67 0.10 -13.93
CA TYR A 327 10.72 1.56 -14.09
C TYR A 327 11.53 1.97 -15.34
N VAL A 328 12.74 1.44 -15.49
CA VAL A 328 13.59 1.69 -16.67
C VAL A 328 12.90 1.24 -17.96
N GLY A 329 12.27 0.06 -17.97
CA GLY A 329 11.51 -0.43 -19.11
C GLY A 329 10.35 0.51 -19.51
N LEU A 330 9.58 0.99 -18.54
CA LEU A 330 8.51 1.97 -18.77
C LEU A 330 9.06 3.30 -19.31
N ARG A 331 10.24 3.74 -18.87
CA ARG A 331 10.89 4.95 -19.37
C ARG A 331 11.35 4.80 -20.82
N VAL A 332 11.87 3.63 -21.19
CA VAL A 332 12.20 3.31 -22.59
C VAL A 332 10.94 3.32 -23.46
N LEU A 333 9.85 2.68 -23.01
CA LEU A 333 8.57 2.70 -23.72
C LEU A 333 8.02 4.12 -23.87
N ALA A 334 8.10 4.94 -22.82
CA ALA A 334 7.71 6.35 -22.86
C ALA A 334 8.50 7.13 -23.92
N ALA A 335 9.82 6.93 -23.98
CA ALA A 335 10.68 7.56 -24.99
C ALA A 335 10.33 7.10 -26.41
N MET A 336 10.06 5.80 -26.61
CA MET A 336 9.62 5.25 -27.90
C MET A 336 8.25 5.78 -28.34
N SER A 337 7.37 6.06 -27.39
CA SER A 337 6.06 6.68 -27.65
C SER A 337 6.15 8.17 -27.96
N GLY A 338 7.34 8.77 -28.15
CA GLY A 338 7.45 10.21 -28.39
C GLY A 338 7.11 11.08 -27.17
N GLY A 339 7.04 10.50 -25.97
CA GLY A 339 6.75 11.22 -24.73
C GLY A 339 5.28 11.28 -24.31
N TYR A 340 4.38 10.56 -25.00
CA TYR A 340 2.94 10.53 -24.63
C TYR A 340 2.66 9.85 -23.29
N PHE A 341 3.60 9.08 -22.74
CA PHE A 341 3.43 8.41 -21.46
C PHE A 341 3.93 9.31 -20.30
N PRO A 342 3.01 9.90 -19.49
CA PRO A 342 3.32 11.05 -18.63
C PRO A 342 4.20 10.71 -17.42
N ALA A 343 4.07 9.51 -16.84
CA ALA A 343 4.87 9.06 -15.71
C ALA A 343 4.69 7.55 -15.46
N ALA A 344 5.72 6.88 -14.93
CA ALA A 344 5.58 5.48 -14.48
C ALA A 344 4.72 5.33 -13.21
N LEU A 345 4.53 6.42 -12.45
CA LEU A 345 3.87 6.44 -11.14
C LEU A 345 4.36 5.24 -10.29
N THR A 346 3.44 4.51 -9.64
CA THR A 346 3.78 3.32 -8.86
C THR A 346 3.47 2.01 -9.60
N VAL A 347 3.38 2.05 -10.94
CA VAL A 347 3.21 0.83 -11.74
C VAL A 347 4.31 -0.20 -11.46
N PRO A 348 5.61 0.18 -11.38
CA PRO A 348 6.65 -0.79 -11.06
C PRO A 348 6.47 -1.52 -9.72
N LEU A 349 6.07 -0.80 -8.67
CA LEU A 349 5.69 -1.39 -7.38
C LEU A 349 4.60 -2.46 -7.56
N VAL A 350 3.48 -2.09 -8.18
CA VAL A 350 2.30 -2.95 -8.27
C VAL A 350 2.60 -4.19 -9.13
N SER A 351 3.29 -4.01 -10.26
CA SER A 351 3.67 -5.12 -11.14
C SER A 351 4.51 -6.16 -10.41
N VAL A 352 5.55 -5.72 -9.68
CA VAL A 352 6.43 -6.65 -8.96
C VAL A 352 5.69 -7.34 -7.81
N ALA A 353 4.90 -6.60 -7.03
CA ALA A 353 4.14 -7.21 -5.94
C ALA A 353 3.12 -8.24 -6.44
N LEU A 354 2.44 -7.98 -7.57
CA LEU A 354 1.54 -8.95 -8.20
C LEU A 354 2.29 -10.19 -8.67
N CYS A 355 3.52 -10.07 -9.18
CA CYS A 355 4.35 -11.23 -9.50
C CYS A 355 4.66 -12.06 -8.24
N PHE A 356 5.03 -11.43 -7.12
CA PHE A 356 5.24 -12.14 -5.85
C PHE A 356 3.98 -12.91 -5.40
N VAL A 357 2.83 -12.25 -5.43
CA VAL A 357 1.55 -12.88 -5.07
C VAL A 357 1.19 -14.03 -6.02
N ALA A 358 1.39 -13.84 -7.33
CA ALA A 358 1.12 -14.89 -8.31
C ALA A 358 2.03 -16.11 -8.11
N ILE A 359 3.31 -15.90 -7.82
CA ILE A 359 4.27 -16.98 -7.55
C ILE A 359 3.85 -17.77 -6.31
N GLU A 360 3.37 -17.10 -5.25
CA GLU A 360 2.87 -17.77 -4.04
C GLU A 360 1.66 -18.66 -4.34
N GLU A 361 0.66 -18.13 -5.05
CA GLU A 361 -0.57 -18.85 -5.39
C GLU A 361 -0.27 -20.06 -6.29
N LEU A 362 0.57 -19.89 -7.32
CA LEU A 362 1.00 -20.98 -8.20
C LEU A 362 1.77 -22.05 -7.44
N SER A 363 2.66 -21.66 -6.53
CA SER A 363 3.42 -22.59 -5.69
C SER A 363 2.51 -23.38 -4.74
N ALA A 364 1.47 -22.73 -4.18
CA ALA A 364 0.49 -23.40 -3.34
C ALA A 364 -0.36 -24.41 -4.14
N MET A 365 -0.80 -24.03 -5.33
CA MET A 365 -1.53 -24.92 -6.24
C MET A 365 -0.69 -26.14 -6.62
N ALA A 366 0.58 -25.94 -7.01
CA ALA A 366 1.49 -27.03 -7.37
C ALA A 366 1.68 -28.05 -6.23
N LYS A 367 1.87 -27.56 -4.99
CA LYS A 367 1.96 -28.44 -3.81
C LYS A 367 0.66 -29.21 -3.56
N SER A 368 -0.49 -28.57 -3.76
CA SER A 368 -1.79 -29.22 -3.60
C SER A 368 -2.02 -30.34 -4.62
N LEU A 369 -1.60 -30.14 -5.87
CA LEU A 369 -1.68 -31.16 -6.92
C LEU A 369 -0.76 -32.34 -6.63
N GLN A 370 0.50 -32.08 -6.24
CA GLN A 370 1.45 -33.13 -5.84
C GLN A 370 0.93 -33.98 -4.67
N SER A 371 0.29 -33.34 -3.68
CA SER A 371 -0.28 -34.07 -2.54
C SER A 371 -1.44 -34.99 -2.94
N ARG A 372 -2.23 -34.63 -3.96
CA ARG A 372 -3.34 -35.45 -4.46
C ARG A 372 -2.83 -36.65 -5.24
N GLU A 373 -1.87 -36.45 -6.13
CA GLU A 373 -1.23 -37.55 -6.87
C GLU A 373 -0.62 -38.60 -5.94
N CYS A 374 0.09 -38.18 -4.89
CA CYS A 374 0.62 -39.12 -3.89
C CYS A 374 -0.48 -39.87 -3.12
N THR A 375 -1.66 -39.27 -2.93
CA THR A 375 -2.77 -39.94 -2.24
C THR A 375 -3.41 -40.99 -3.14
N ASP A 376 -3.57 -40.69 -4.42
CA ASP A 376 -4.16 -41.61 -5.40
C ASP A 376 -3.23 -42.78 -5.74
N THR A 377 -1.90 -42.59 -5.78
CA THR A 377 -0.94 -43.70 -5.97
C THR A 377 -0.82 -44.64 -4.77
N ASN A 378 -1.24 -44.22 -3.58
CA ASN A 378 -1.27 -45.08 -2.38
C ASN A 378 -2.61 -45.82 -2.20
N LEU A 379 -3.54 -45.67 -3.15
CA LEU A 379 -4.86 -46.31 -3.17
C LEU A 379 -4.98 -47.42 -4.25
N GLU A 380 -3.92 -47.75 -4.99
CA GLU A 380 -3.92 -48.95 -5.83
C GLU A 380 -3.56 -50.19 -4.96
N PRO A 381 -4.45 -51.20 -4.89
CA PRO A 381 -4.28 -52.40 -4.06
C PRO A 381 -3.27 -53.43 -4.62
#